data_AF-J7IRP7-F1
#
_entry.id   AF-J7IRP7-F1
#
_cell.length_a   1.000
_cell.length_b   1.000
_cell.length_c   1.000
_cell.angle_alpha   90.00
_cell.angle_beta   90.00
_cell.angle_gamma   90.00
#
_symmetry.space_group_name_H-M   'P 1'
#
loop_
_entity.id
_entity.type
_entity.pdbx_description
1 polymer ?
#
loop_
_entity_poly.entity_id
_entity_poly.type
_entity_poly.pdbx_seq_one_letter_code
_entity_poly.pdbx_strand_id
1 'polypeptide(L)' 'MVQIKEVIPQEDYLLEVILNNGSSISLNMKSRLNTVRFRMLADQEFFRKVTSDGRFVSWGDEVEISVSEVFQLAQK' A
#
# COMPACT_ATOMS: atom_id res chain seq x y z
N MET A 1 8.53 17.86 -0.09
CA MET A 1 8.61 16.42 0.23
C MET A 1 7.48 15.71 -0.51
N VAL A 2 7.74 14.51 -1.02
CA VAL A 2 6.70 13.69 -1.67
C VAL A 2 5.77 13.14 -0.59
N GLN A 3 4.46 13.24 -0.83
CA GLN A 3 3.41 12.71 0.06
C GLN A 3 2.44 11.88 -0.75
N ILE A 4 1.80 10.93 -0.08
CA ILE A 4 0.69 10.15 -0.65
C ILE A 4 -0.52 11.08 -0.72
N LYS A 5 -1.11 11.20 -1.90
CA LYS A 5 -2.36 11.93 -2.10
C LYS A 5 -3.55 11.01 -1.94
N GLU A 6 -3.45 9.80 -2.48
CA GLU A 6 -4.54 8.83 -2.50
C GLU A 6 -3.96 7.41 -2.62
N VAL A 7 -4.69 6.43 -2.09
CA VAL A 7 -4.37 5.01 -2.26
C VAL A 7 -5.65 4.28 -2.66
N ILE A 8 -5.56 3.54 -3.77
CA ILE A 8 -6.70 2.87 -4.38
C ILE A 8 -6.43 1.37 -4.37
N PRO A 9 -7.18 0.57 -3.60
CA PRO A 9 -7.10 -0.88 -3.67
C PRO A 9 -7.77 -1.38 -4.95
N GLN A 10 -7.06 -2.20 -5.70
CA GLN A 10 -7.51 -2.84 -6.92
C GLN A 10 -7.67 -4.36 -6.74
N GLU A 11 -8.11 -5.04 -7.79
CA GLU A 11 -8.18 -6.50 -7.81
C GLU A 11 -6.77 -7.14 -7.71
N ASP A 12 -6.72 -8.43 -7.45
CA ASP A 12 -5.46 -9.20 -7.36
C ASP A 12 -4.42 -8.66 -6.36
N TYR A 13 -4.88 -7.93 -5.34
CA TYR A 13 -4.03 -7.31 -4.30
C TYR A 13 -3.04 -6.28 -4.87
N LEU A 14 -3.46 -5.56 -5.90
CA LEU A 14 -2.77 -4.37 -6.41
C LEU A 14 -3.19 -3.12 -5.61
N LEU A 15 -2.23 -2.24 -5.33
CA LEU A 15 -2.47 -0.91 -4.78
C LEU A 15 -1.94 0.13 -5.76
N GLU A 16 -2.79 1.07 -6.14
CA GLU A 16 -2.36 2.28 -6.83
C GLU A 16 -2.15 3.38 -5.80
N VAL A 17 -0.90 3.83 -5.65
CA VAL A 17 -0.51 4.90 -4.74
C VAL A 17 -0.27 6.16 -5.58
N ILE A 18 -1.15 7.14 -5.44
CA ILE A 18 -1.06 8.43 -6.14
C ILE A 18 -0.32 9.40 -5.23
N LEU A 19 0.69 10.08 -5.76
CA LEU A 19 1.53 11.03 -5.04
C LEU A 19 1.11 12.47 -5.33
N ASN A 20 1.39 13.37 -4.39
CA ASN A 20 1.04 14.79 -4.49
C ASN A 20 1.73 15.54 -5.65
N ASN A 21 2.80 14.97 -6.22
CA ASN A 21 3.52 15.49 -7.37
C ASN A 21 2.94 14.99 -8.72
N GLY A 22 1.82 14.26 -8.71
CA GLY A 22 1.18 13.71 -9.90
C GLY A 22 1.74 12.37 -10.39
N SER A 23 2.75 11.82 -9.71
CA SER A 23 3.24 10.46 -9.99
C SER A 23 2.29 9.41 -9.41
N SER A 24 2.24 8.21 -10.00
CA SER A 24 1.58 7.05 -9.40
C SER A 24 2.52 5.84 -9.34
N ILE A 25 2.30 4.98 -8.36
CA ILE A 25 3.07 3.75 -8.15
C ILE A 25 2.08 2.61 -7.98
N SER A 26 2.24 1.55 -8.78
CA SER A 26 1.49 0.31 -8.61
C SER A 26 2.30 -0.66 -7.75
N LEU A 27 1.74 -1.07 -6.61
CA LEU A 27 2.33 -2.07 -5.72
C LEU A 27 1.54 -3.38 -5.81
N ASN A 28 2.23 -4.46 -6.17
CA ASN A 28 1.69 -5.81 -6.10
C ASN A 28 1.99 -6.44 -4.75
N MET A 29 0.95 -6.71 -3.96
CA MET A 29 1.06 -7.29 -2.63
C MET A 29 0.96 -8.82 -2.63
N LYS A 30 0.58 -9.45 -3.76
CA LYS A 30 0.25 -10.88 -3.86
C LYS A 30 1.38 -11.80 -3.39
N SER A 31 2.62 -11.54 -3.82
CA SER A 31 3.79 -12.33 -3.40
C SER A 31 4.15 -12.13 -1.92
N ARG A 32 3.68 -11.05 -1.31
CA ARG A 32 4.01 -10.63 0.06
C ARG A 32 3.02 -11.15 1.09
N LEU A 33 1.83 -11.59 0.67
CA LEU A 33 0.79 -12.15 1.54
C LEU A 33 1.26 -13.37 2.35
N ASN A 34 2.30 -14.08 1.90
CA ASN A 34 2.87 -15.22 2.64
C ASN A 34 3.85 -14.80 3.74
N THR A 35 4.12 -13.50 3.91
CA THR A 35 5.03 -13.00 4.94
C THR A 35 4.26 -12.65 6.22
N VAL A 36 4.94 -12.75 7.37
CA VAL A 36 4.34 -12.46 8.69
C VAL A 36 3.72 -11.05 8.74
N ARG A 37 4.38 -10.06 8.12
CA ARG A 37 3.91 -8.66 8.13
C ARG A 37 2.63 -8.45 7.30
N PHE A 38 2.52 -9.09 6.14
CA PHE A 38 1.44 -8.81 5.19
C PHE A 38 0.37 -9.91 5.12
N ARG A 39 0.47 -10.97 5.90
CA ARG A 39 -0.51 -12.08 5.92
C ARG A 39 -1.95 -11.65 6.17
N MET A 40 -2.16 -10.58 6.94
CA MET A 40 -3.50 -10.06 7.21
C MET A 40 -4.15 -9.48 5.96
N LEU A 41 -3.35 -8.98 5.02
CA LEU A 41 -3.83 -8.45 3.74
C LEU A 41 -4.36 -9.54 2.81
N ALA A 42 -4.23 -10.83 3.15
CA ALA A 42 -4.83 -11.92 2.38
C ALA A 42 -6.36 -11.92 2.49
N ASP A 43 -6.92 -11.38 3.57
CA ASP A 43 -8.34 -11.08 3.67
C ASP A 43 -8.64 -9.88 2.75
N GLN A 44 -9.47 -10.11 1.74
CA GLN A 44 -9.79 -9.11 0.73
C GLN A 44 -10.64 -7.95 1.29
N GLU A 45 -11.50 -8.21 2.27
CA GLU A 45 -12.26 -7.15 2.94
C GLU A 45 -11.34 -6.28 3.78
N PHE A 46 -10.38 -6.89 4.48
CA PHE A 46 -9.35 -6.15 5.20
C PHE A 46 -8.49 -5.33 4.24
N PHE A 47 -7.99 -5.92 3.14
CA PHE A 47 -7.18 -5.24 2.14
C PHE A 47 -7.87 -4.00 1.54
N ARG A 48 -9.20 -4.04 1.35
CA ARG A 48 -9.96 -2.89 0.81
C ARG A 48 -10.13 -1.74 1.82
N LYS A 49 -9.84 -1.93 3.11
CA LYS A 49 -9.88 -0.88 4.14
C LYS A 49 -8.64 0.01 4.17
N VAL A 50 -7.80 -0.07 3.13
CA VAL A 50 -6.60 0.75 3.03
C VAL A 50 -6.92 2.24 3.14
N THR A 51 -6.13 2.95 3.93
CA THR A 51 -6.21 4.40 4.08
C THR A 51 -4.82 5.02 4.03
N SER A 52 -4.75 6.35 4.02
CA SER A 52 -3.49 7.09 4.05
C SER A 52 -3.63 8.42 4.77
N ASP A 53 -2.61 8.78 5.56
CA ASP A 53 -2.46 10.08 6.22
C ASP A 53 -1.56 11.04 5.43
N GLY A 54 -1.12 10.63 4.24
CA GLY A 54 -0.18 11.32 3.38
C GLY A 54 1.29 10.93 3.58
N ARG A 55 1.63 10.19 4.65
CA ARG A 55 2.96 9.65 4.91
C ARG A 55 3.00 8.13 4.88
N PHE A 56 1.89 7.49 5.26
CA PHE A 56 1.76 6.04 5.32
C PHE A 56 0.56 5.57 4.50
N VAL A 57 0.69 4.39 3.90
CA VAL A 57 -0.44 3.53 3.53
C VAL A 57 -0.70 2.61 4.72
N SER A 58 -1.92 2.57 5.25
CA SER A 58 -2.22 1.79 6.45
C SER A 58 -3.54 1.04 6.39
N TRP A 59 -3.60 -0.07 7.13
CA TRP A 59 -4.79 -0.86 7.41
C TRP A 59 -4.99 -0.92 8.92
N GLY A 60 -5.38 0.21 9.51
CA GLY A 60 -5.42 0.37 10.97
C GLY A 60 -4.02 0.45 11.58
N ASP A 61 -3.85 -0.12 12.77
CA ASP A 61 -2.59 -0.18 13.51
C ASP A 61 -1.79 -1.46 13.18
N GLU A 62 -2.37 -2.37 12.39
CA GLU A 62 -1.83 -3.71 12.15
C GLU A 62 -0.78 -3.75 11.03
N VAL A 63 -0.98 -2.96 9.98
CA VAL A 63 -0.07 -2.91 8.83
C VAL A 63 0.06 -1.48 8.33
N GLU A 64 1.29 -1.00 8.25
CA GLU A 64 1.62 0.31 7.68
C GLU A 64 2.79 0.19 6.70
N ILE A 65 2.82 1.04 5.68
CA ILE A 65 3.90 1.16 4.69
C ILE A 65 4.19 2.65 4.53
N SER A 66 5.40 3.10 4.89
CA SER A 66 5.79 4.50 4.68
C SER A 66 5.95 4.83 3.21
N VAL A 67 5.83 6.11 2.85
CA VAL A 67 6.08 6.59 1.47
C VAL A 67 7.46 6.16 0.95
N SER A 68 8.49 6.14 1.79
CA SER A 68 9.82 5.67 1.41
C SER A 68 9.84 4.16 1.12
N GLU A 69 9.09 3.39 1.90
CA GLU A 69 8.97 1.95 1.69
C GLU A 69 8.13 1.61 0.46
N VAL A 70 7.11 2.41 0.12
CA VAL A 70 6.38 2.28 -1.17
C VAL A 70 7.36 2.26 -2.34
N PHE A 71 8.32 3.18 -2.38
CA PHE A 71 9.36 3.19 -3.43
C PHE A 71 10.24 1.94 -3.42
N GLN A 72 10.62 1.44 -2.23
CA GLN A 72 11.46 0.24 -2.10
C GLN A 72 10.72 -1.03 -2.51
N LEU A 73 9.42 -1.12 -2.21
CA LEU A 73 8.58 -2.25 -2.58
C LEU A 73 8.31 -2.28 -4.08
N ALA A 74 8.18 -1.12 -4.74
CA ALA A 74 7.98 -1.02 -6.18
C ALA A 74 9.20 -1.46 -7.02
N GLN A 75 10.41 -1.45 -6.44
CA GLN A 75 11.65 -1.85 -7.11
C GLN A 75 11.92 -3.36 -7.04
N LYS A 76 11.09 -4.14 -6.32
CA LYS A 76 11.26 -5.58 -6.09
C LYS A 76 10.15 -6.38 -6.72
#